data_AF-A0A9E0F6D7-F1
#
_entry.id   AF-A0A9E0F6D7-F1
#
_cell.length_a   1.000
_cell.length_b   1.000
_cell.length_c   1.000
_cell.angle_alpha   90.00
_cell.angle_beta   90.00
_cell.angle_gamma   90.00
#
_symmetry.space_group_name_H-M   'P 1'
#
loop_
_entity.id
_entity.type
_entity.pdbx_description
1 polymer ?
#
loop_
_entity_poly.entity_id
_entity_poly.type
_entity_poly.pdbx_seq_one_letter_code
_entity_poly.pdbx_strand_id
1 'polypeptide(L)'
;FPAEQNLANGKRSNYPFGEIVGAPTYVSPSGMGRLGKDAGNNTVYEPADFQKGEVARALFYMVTAYNGINGKVWTLPSGQNQDVLKKWHFQDLPDAFERARHELIYDLQGNRNPFIDSPNFACRINFSNMSWVATPDVNCGVSQLKVVKPDSNIVMVADDVPGTIIGWQALKCDSIRIEYLVNDTAIYTITNSTTTKVLPYFWAFSLPIPTDSVRVKISDITNPAVFALSKKFKFQLENVGAEEIKQADGIRVYPNPVSGNEFYLTLPENSEVVSVKMFNTLGQQIPVDVVVKGAKVTVNKKVGLKGIFILSVQNGTQQYFARMFCH
;
A
#
# COMPACT_ATOMS: atom_id res chain seq x y z
N PHE A 1 10.65 9.22 -15.81
CA PHE A 1 9.60 8.22 -15.53
C PHE A 1 8.69 8.19 -16.74
N PRO A 2 8.35 7.02 -17.29
CA PRO A 2 7.34 6.94 -18.34
C PRO A 2 5.98 7.40 -17.78
N ALA A 3 5.23 8.17 -18.55
CA ALA A 3 3.92 8.67 -18.17
C ALA A 3 3.02 8.72 -19.40
N GLU A 4 1.71 8.52 -19.20
CA GLU A 4 0.74 8.73 -20.25
C GLU A 4 0.64 10.24 -20.55
N GLN A 5 0.78 10.60 -21.82
CA GLN A 5 1.05 11.98 -22.21
C GLN A 5 -0.14 12.92 -21.98
N ASN A 6 -1.38 12.50 -22.27
CA ASN A 6 -2.52 13.42 -22.34
C ASN A 6 -3.35 13.45 -21.05
N LEU A 7 -3.49 12.30 -20.41
CA LEU A 7 -4.32 11.98 -19.26
C LEU A 7 -3.53 12.06 -17.94
N ALA A 8 -2.22 11.85 -17.97
CA ALA A 8 -1.38 12.02 -16.78
C ALA A 8 -0.49 13.27 -16.89
N ASN A 9 0.47 13.28 -17.82
CA ASN A 9 1.45 14.37 -17.94
C ASN A 9 0.79 15.72 -18.29
N GLY A 10 -0.10 15.73 -19.29
CA GLY A 10 -0.84 16.92 -19.70
C GLY A 10 -1.73 17.48 -18.59
N LYS A 11 -2.29 16.62 -17.74
CA LYS A 11 -3.11 17.04 -16.58
C LYS A 11 -2.27 17.51 -15.39
N ARG A 12 -1.09 16.91 -15.19
CA ARG A 12 -0.11 17.35 -14.18
C ARG A 12 0.42 18.74 -14.47
N SER A 13 0.62 19.09 -15.74
CA SER A 13 1.10 20.40 -16.18
C SER A 13 2.38 20.80 -15.41
N ASN A 14 2.39 21.96 -14.77
CA ASN A 14 3.43 22.44 -13.86
C ASN A 14 2.91 22.64 -12.43
N TYR A 15 1.78 22.02 -12.06
CA TYR A 15 1.23 22.15 -10.72
C TYR A 15 2.19 21.57 -9.66
N PRO A 16 2.26 22.19 -8.47
CA PRO A 16 2.95 21.59 -7.33
C PRO A 16 2.38 20.21 -7.02
N PHE A 17 3.24 19.32 -6.53
CA PHE A 17 2.80 18.07 -5.97
C PHE A 17 2.27 18.28 -4.55
N GLY A 18 1.14 17.67 -4.23
CA GLY A 18 0.48 17.87 -2.94
C GLY A 18 -0.56 16.80 -2.63
N GLU A 19 -1.07 16.81 -1.40
CA GLU A 19 -2.18 15.96 -0.97
C GLU A 19 -3.49 16.69 -1.21
N ILE A 20 -4.40 16.06 -1.97
CA ILE A 20 -5.71 16.63 -2.26
C ILE A 20 -6.64 16.39 -1.07
N VAL A 21 -7.31 17.45 -0.62
CA VAL A 21 -8.41 17.38 0.35
C VAL A 21 -9.75 17.44 -0.39
N GLY A 22 -10.70 16.60 0.04
CA GLY A 22 -12.01 16.51 -0.58
C GLY A 22 -12.01 15.83 -1.95
N ALA A 23 -12.97 16.19 -2.80
CA ALA A 23 -13.14 15.56 -4.10
C ALA A 23 -12.11 16.09 -5.11
N PRO A 24 -11.36 15.21 -5.81
CA PRO A 24 -10.47 15.64 -6.88
C PRO A 24 -11.26 16.24 -8.05
N THR A 25 -10.71 17.29 -8.66
CA THR A 25 -11.27 17.89 -9.89
C THR A 25 -11.01 17.02 -11.11
N TYR A 26 -10.01 16.15 -11.04
CA TYR A 26 -9.72 15.17 -12.07
C TYR A 26 -9.05 13.93 -11.46
N VAL A 27 -9.39 12.76 -11.99
CA VAL A 27 -8.70 11.49 -11.74
C VAL A 27 -8.35 10.90 -13.09
N SER A 28 -7.09 10.54 -13.30
CA SER A 28 -6.67 9.87 -14.53
C SER A 28 -7.40 8.53 -14.69
N PRO A 29 -7.68 8.05 -15.92
CA PRO A 29 -8.31 6.75 -16.11
C PRO A 29 -7.55 5.58 -15.50
N SER A 30 -6.22 5.72 -15.37
CA SER A 30 -5.37 4.74 -14.67
C SER A 30 -5.55 4.72 -13.15
N GLY A 31 -6.18 5.75 -12.57
CA GLY A 31 -6.25 5.99 -11.13
C GLY A 31 -4.94 6.48 -10.51
N MET A 32 -3.83 6.50 -11.26
CA MET A 32 -2.49 6.77 -10.72
C MET A 32 -2.13 8.25 -10.55
N GLY A 33 -3.08 9.14 -10.79
CA GLY A 33 -2.81 10.58 -10.77
C GLY A 33 -4.10 11.36 -10.67
N ARG A 34 -4.10 12.36 -9.80
CA ARG A 34 -5.27 13.18 -9.47
C ARG A 34 -4.90 14.66 -9.49
N LEU A 35 -5.83 15.51 -9.88
CA LEU A 35 -5.74 16.96 -9.74
C LEU A 35 -6.83 17.41 -8.77
N GLY A 36 -6.51 18.37 -7.90
CA GLY A 36 -7.47 18.86 -6.91
C GLY A 36 -6.93 20.01 -6.09
N LYS A 37 -7.57 20.26 -4.95
CA LYS A 37 -7.18 21.31 -4.00
C LYS A 37 -6.50 20.72 -2.79
N ASP A 38 -5.42 21.33 -2.32
CA ASP A 38 -4.82 21.03 -1.02
C ASP A 38 -5.59 21.73 0.12
N ALA A 39 -5.16 21.50 1.37
CA ALA A 39 -5.75 22.15 2.55
C ALA A 39 -5.64 23.69 2.54
N GLY A 40 -4.70 24.25 1.77
CA GLY A 40 -4.52 25.67 1.55
C GLY A 40 -5.33 26.22 0.36
N ASN A 41 -6.20 25.41 -0.25
CA ASN A 41 -6.98 25.74 -1.45
C ASN A 41 -6.12 26.00 -2.71
N ASN A 42 -4.87 25.55 -2.72
CA ASN A 42 -3.99 25.60 -3.89
C ASN A 42 -4.29 24.42 -4.81
N THR A 43 -4.15 24.63 -6.12
CA THR A 43 -4.27 23.52 -7.08
C THR A 43 -3.00 22.69 -7.05
N VAL A 44 -3.14 21.41 -6.73
CA VAL A 44 -2.02 20.45 -6.63
C VAL A 44 -2.30 19.19 -7.43
N TYR A 45 -1.23 18.53 -7.85
CA TYR A 45 -1.27 17.20 -8.44
C TYR A 45 -0.84 16.14 -7.42
N GLU A 46 -1.61 15.08 -7.28
CA GLU A 46 -1.31 13.98 -6.37
C GLU A 46 -1.08 12.70 -7.18
N PRO A 47 0.16 12.14 -7.18
CA PRO A 47 0.44 10.86 -7.80
C PRO A 47 -0.08 9.69 -6.94
N ALA A 48 -0.05 8.48 -7.47
CA ALA A 48 -0.37 7.27 -6.72
C ALA A 48 0.53 7.11 -5.49
N ASP A 49 0.04 6.47 -4.43
CA ASP A 49 0.78 6.38 -3.17
C ASP A 49 2.16 5.71 -3.30
N PHE A 50 2.28 4.70 -4.16
CA PHE A 50 3.54 4.00 -4.43
C PHE A 50 4.54 4.79 -5.29
N GLN A 51 4.17 5.97 -5.78
CA GLN A 51 5.01 6.85 -6.61
C GLN A 51 5.51 8.08 -5.84
N LYS A 52 4.96 8.30 -4.65
CA LYS A 52 5.14 9.54 -3.88
C LYS A 52 6.59 9.66 -3.40
N GLY A 53 7.22 8.54 -3.02
CA GLY A 53 8.60 8.50 -2.59
C GLY A 53 9.58 8.87 -3.71
N GLU A 54 9.44 8.26 -4.89
CA GLU A 54 10.38 8.52 -6.00
C GLU A 54 10.18 9.93 -6.56
N VAL A 55 8.95 10.46 -6.59
CA VAL A 55 8.69 11.86 -6.96
C VAL A 55 9.42 12.83 -6.02
N ALA A 56 9.34 12.60 -4.71
CA ALA A 56 10.04 13.43 -3.73
C ALA A 56 11.56 13.37 -3.93
N ARG A 57 12.14 12.16 -4.02
CA ARG A 57 13.60 11.98 -4.22
C ARG A 57 14.10 12.54 -5.54
N ALA A 58 13.30 12.46 -6.60
CA ALA A 58 13.64 13.07 -7.89
C ALA A 58 13.69 14.60 -7.79
N LEU A 59 12.71 15.23 -7.12
CA LEU A 59 12.70 16.67 -6.93
C LEU A 59 13.86 17.14 -6.04
N PHE A 60 14.11 16.45 -4.92
CA PHE A 60 15.24 16.74 -4.04
C PHE A 60 16.57 16.66 -4.78
N TYR A 61 16.76 15.62 -5.60
CA TYR A 61 17.95 15.49 -6.44
C TYR A 61 18.08 16.66 -7.42
N MET A 62 17.02 17.01 -8.15
CA MET A 62 17.08 18.07 -9.16
C MET A 62 17.47 19.41 -8.55
N VAL A 63 16.87 19.80 -7.41
CA VAL A 63 17.24 21.08 -6.79
C VAL A 63 18.63 21.02 -6.15
N THR A 64 19.06 19.87 -5.64
CA THR A 64 20.40 19.73 -5.03
C THR A 64 21.52 19.70 -6.07
N ALA A 65 21.35 18.94 -7.15
CA ALA A 65 22.38 18.72 -8.17
C ALA A 65 22.62 19.97 -9.03
N TYR A 66 21.59 20.79 -9.24
CA TYR A 66 21.66 21.93 -10.15
C TYR A 66 21.77 23.29 -9.45
N ASN A 67 21.60 23.36 -8.12
CA ASN A 67 21.75 24.62 -7.40
C ASN A 67 23.16 25.19 -7.54
N GLY A 68 23.24 26.49 -7.81
CA GLY A 68 24.50 27.21 -8.01
C GLY A 68 25.07 27.10 -9.43
N ILE A 69 24.55 26.23 -10.29
CA ILE A 69 25.04 26.11 -11.67
C ILE A 69 24.81 27.44 -12.42
N ASN A 70 25.88 27.98 -13.00
CA ASN A 70 25.90 29.26 -13.70
C ASN A 70 25.36 30.43 -12.85
N GLY A 71 25.57 30.38 -11.52
CA GLY A 71 25.10 31.40 -10.59
C GLY A 71 23.58 31.40 -10.36
N LYS A 72 22.85 30.39 -10.86
CA LYS A 72 21.41 30.26 -10.65
C LYS A 72 21.12 29.57 -9.33
N VAL A 73 20.17 30.13 -8.58
CA VAL A 73 19.63 29.49 -7.37
C VAL A 73 18.54 28.52 -7.80
N TRP A 74 18.79 27.22 -7.65
CA TRP A 74 17.77 26.19 -7.88
C TRP A 74 17.24 25.73 -6.53
N THR A 75 15.96 25.99 -6.29
CA THR A 75 15.21 25.58 -5.10
C THR A 75 13.92 24.92 -5.54
N LEU A 76 13.16 24.36 -4.58
CA LEU A 76 11.79 24.00 -4.89
C LEU A 76 10.99 25.23 -5.33
N PRO A 77 10.16 25.12 -6.38
CA PRO A 77 9.40 26.25 -6.90
C PRO A 77 8.43 26.80 -5.85
N SER A 78 8.11 28.10 -5.98
CA SER A 78 7.11 28.76 -5.13
C SER A 78 5.78 27.99 -5.17
N GLY A 79 5.27 27.63 -4.00
CA GLY A 79 4.05 26.82 -3.84
C GLY A 79 4.28 25.30 -3.71
N GLN A 80 5.48 24.79 -3.97
CA GLN A 80 5.80 23.40 -3.65
C GLN A 80 6.11 23.25 -2.15
N ASN A 81 5.21 22.59 -1.42
CA ASN A 81 5.39 22.32 -0.01
C ASN A 81 6.48 21.24 0.19
N GLN A 82 7.60 21.60 0.81
CA GLN A 82 8.70 20.66 1.06
C GLN A 82 8.35 19.61 2.12
N ASP A 83 7.47 19.93 3.07
CA ASP A 83 7.11 19.04 4.17
C ASP A 83 6.26 17.89 3.67
N VAL A 84 5.40 18.14 2.67
CA VAL A 84 4.67 17.07 1.95
C VAL A 84 5.65 16.14 1.23
N LEU A 85 6.65 16.69 0.53
CA LEU A 85 7.65 15.85 -0.15
C LEU A 85 8.51 15.07 0.85
N LYS A 86 8.90 15.68 1.97
CA LYS A 86 9.65 14.99 3.04
C LYS A 86 8.80 13.88 3.66
N LYS A 87 7.52 14.14 3.92
CA LYS A 87 6.55 13.13 4.38
C LYS A 87 6.50 11.95 3.41
N TRP A 88 6.29 12.21 2.13
CA TRP A 88 6.22 11.18 1.10
C TRP A 88 7.50 10.36 0.97
N HIS A 89 8.66 11.02 0.97
CA HIS A 89 9.97 10.36 0.93
C HIS A 89 10.17 9.35 2.07
N PHE A 90 9.69 9.67 3.28
CA PHE A 90 9.83 8.78 4.44
C PHE A 90 8.70 7.74 4.55
N GLN A 91 7.50 8.04 4.04
CA GLN A 91 6.40 7.05 3.97
C GLN A 91 6.66 5.96 2.93
N ASP A 92 7.44 6.30 1.90
CA ASP A 92 7.75 5.43 0.78
C ASP A 92 9.27 5.46 0.51
N LEU A 93 10.03 4.77 1.37
CA LEU A 93 11.49 4.66 1.24
C LEU A 93 11.87 3.90 -0.03
N PRO A 94 13.10 4.08 -0.55
CA PRO A 94 13.53 3.39 -1.76
C PRO A 94 13.29 1.88 -1.69
N ASP A 95 12.65 1.35 -2.71
CA ASP A 95 12.39 -0.08 -2.85
C ASP A 95 13.46 -0.75 -3.73
N ALA A 96 13.28 -2.04 -4.03
CA ALA A 96 14.24 -2.78 -4.85
C ALA A 96 14.29 -2.29 -6.30
N PHE A 97 13.15 -1.86 -6.86
CA PHE A 97 13.08 -1.40 -8.24
C PHE A 97 13.76 -0.04 -8.41
N GLU A 98 13.50 0.91 -7.50
CA GLU A 98 14.12 2.22 -7.53
C GLU A 98 15.64 2.13 -7.34
N ARG A 99 16.11 1.28 -6.41
CA ARG A 99 17.56 1.02 -6.26
C ARG A 99 18.18 0.41 -7.51
N ALA A 100 17.55 -0.61 -8.11
CA ALA A 100 18.07 -1.23 -9.32
C ALA A 100 18.14 -0.23 -10.49
N ARG A 101 17.11 0.60 -10.65
CA ARG A 101 17.12 1.69 -11.63
C ARG A 101 18.19 2.73 -11.33
N HIS A 102 18.42 3.04 -10.05
CA HIS A 102 19.45 3.98 -9.62
C HIS A 102 20.85 3.46 -9.95
N GLU A 103 21.16 2.18 -9.71
CA GLU A 103 22.42 1.57 -10.14
C GLU A 103 22.61 1.66 -11.66
N LEU A 104 21.59 1.29 -12.43
CA LEU A 104 21.65 1.37 -13.90
C LEU A 104 21.90 2.81 -14.40
N ILE A 105 21.23 3.80 -13.81
CA ILE A 105 21.44 5.21 -14.16
C ILE A 105 22.86 5.66 -13.79
N TYR A 106 23.36 5.22 -12.63
CA TYR A 106 24.73 5.53 -12.20
C TYR A 106 25.76 4.98 -13.19
N ASP A 107 25.60 3.74 -13.64
CA ASP A 107 26.49 3.13 -14.64
C ASP A 107 26.52 3.92 -15.97
N LEU A 108 25.39 4.55 -16.33
CA LEU A 108 25.26 5.33 -17.57
C LEU A 108 25.71 6.79 -17.44
N GLN A 109 25.48 7.42 -16.29
CA GLN A 109 25.64 8.88 -16.12
C GLN A 109 26.76 9.28 -15.14
N GLY A 110 27.26 8.34 -14.34
CA GLY A 110 28.36 8.54 -13.39
C GLY A 110 28.00 9.33 -12.14
N ASN A 111 26.72 9.68 -11.93
CA ASN A 111 26.25 10.44 -10.77
C ASN A 111 25.12 9.71 -10.03
N ARG A 112 25.11 9.81 -8.69
CA ARG A 112 24.14 9.12 -7.83
C ARG A 112 23.12 10.10 -7.26
N ASN A 113 21.89 9.63 -7.04
CA ASN A 113 20.90 10.34 -6.25
C ASN A 113 21.14 10.04 -4.75
N PRO A 114 21.66 11.00 -3.96
CA PRO A 114 22.03 10.76 -2.57
C PRO A 114 20.81 10.46 -1.68
N PHE A 115 19.61 10.85 -2.09
CA PHE A 115 18.38 10.60 -1.33
C PHE A 115 17.88 9.15 -1.50
N ILE A 116 18.36 8.42 -2.52
CA ILE A 116 18.14 6.98 -2.65
C ILE A 116 19.15 6.21 -1.79
N ASP A 117 20.43 6.60 -1.83
CA ASP A 117 21.50 5.97 -1.05
C ASP A 117 21.37 6.22 0.46
N SER A 118 20.94 7.43 0.85
CA SER A 118 20.81 7.85 2.24
C SER A 118 19.58 8.73 2.42
N PRO A 119 18.42 8.13 2.76
CA PRO A 119 17.16 8.84 2.93
C PRO A 119 17.23 10.01 3.93
N ASN A 120 18.10 9.90 4.95
CA ASN A 120 18.24 10.92 5.99
C ASN A 120 18.86 12.24 5.51
N PHE A 121 19.50 12.28 4.32
CA PHE A 121 20.00 13.55 3.78
C PHE A 121 18.89 14.56 3.50
N ALA A 122 17.67 14.10 3.21
CA ALA A 122 16.52 14.99 3.01
C ALA A 122 16.27 15.90 4.23
N CYS A 123 16.69 15.48 5.43
CA CYS A 123 16.46 16.24 6.66
C CYS A 123 17.50 17.30 6.95
N ARG A 124 18.66 17.18 6.30
CA ARG A 124 19.76 18.12 6.47
C ARG A 124 19.67 19.32 5.53
N ILE A 125 18.64 19.37 4.69
CA ILE A 125 18.46 20.41 3.68
C ILE A 125 17.08 21.05 3.85
N ASN A 126 17.05 22.38 3.90
CA ASN A 126 15.83 23.15 3.66
C ASN A 126 15.71 23.39 2.16
N PHE A 127 14.80 22.69 1.48
CA PHE A 127 14.73 22.73 0.02
C PHE A 127 14.08 24.01 -0.54
N SER A 128 13.47 24.84 0.30
CA SER A 128 12.93 26.14 -0.11
C SER A 128 14.01 27.18 -0.35
N ASN A 129 15.17 27.07 0.33
CA ASN A 129 16.28 28.03 0.22
C ASN A 129 17.66 27.36 0.09
N MET A 130 17.69 26.03 0.01
CA MET A 130 18.89 25.17 -0.04
C MET A 130 19.87 25.37 1.14
N SER A 131 19.39 25.86 2.30
CA SER A 131 20.22 26.01 3.48
C SER A 131 20.43 24.69 4.20
N TRP A 132 21.60 24.54 4.84
CA TRP A 132 21.91 23.40 5.70
C TRP A 132 21.13 23.44 7.01
N VAL A 133 20.67 22.28 7.48
CA VAL A 133 20.05 22.08 8.81
C VAL A 133 21.05 21.32 9.68
N ALA A 134 21.68 22.03 10.63
CA ALA A 134 22.76 21.49 11.46
C ALA A 134 22.31 20.34 12.37
N THR A 135 21.12 20.49 12.96
CA THR A 135 20.52 19.53 13.88
C THR A 135 19.13 19.15 13.35
N PRO A 136 19.06 18.24 12.36
CA PRO A 136 17.79 17.81 11.83
C PRO A 136 17.04 16.95 12.85
N ASP A 137 15.71 17.07 12.89
CA ASP A 137 14.87 16.06 13.52
C ASP A 137 15.09 14.70 12.82
N VAL A 138 15.00 13.61 13.59
CA VAL A 138 14.94 12.25 13.02
C VAL A 138 13.80 12.19 12.00
N ASN A 139 14.08 11.68 10.80
CA ASN A 139 13.15 11.62 9.65
C ASN A 139 12.42 12.95 9.38
N CYS A 140 13.12 14.07 9.56
CA CYS A 140 12.66 15.42 9.25
C CYS A 140 11.47 15.85 10.11
N GLY A 141 11.25 15.17 11.23
CA GLY A 141 10.11 15.45 12.09
C GLY A 141 8.77 14.98 11.51
N VAL A 142 8.79 14.05 10.55
CA VAL A 142 7.58 13.39 10.03
C VAL A 142 7.10 12.36 11.04
N SER A 143 5.81 12.41 11.39
CA SER A 143 5.19 11.35 12.19
C SER A 143 5.12 10.05 11.39
N GLN A 144 5.62 8.96 11.96
CA GLN A 144 5.65 7.65 11.31
C GLN A 144 5.16 6.55 12.24
N LEU A 145 4.41 5.61 11.67
CA LEU A 145 4.13 4.33 12.27
C LEU A 145 4.66 3.23 11.36
N LYS A 146 5.20 2.18 11.97
CA LYS A 146 5.60 0.95 11.28
C LYS A 146 5.23 -0.23 12.15
N VAL A 147 4.55 -1.22 11.57
CA VAL A 147 4.38 -2.53 12.20
C VAL A 147 5.69 -3.30 12.03
N VAL A 148 6.32 -3.67 13.14
CA VAL A 148 7.55 -4.48 13.19
C VAL A 148 7.22 -5.95 13.35
N LYS A 149 6.11 -6.28 14.04
CA LYS A 149 5.60 -7.64 14.13
C LYS A 149 4.08 -7.68 13.95
N PRO A 150 3.54 -8.61 13.16
CA PRO A 150 4.27 -9.67 12.42
C PRO A 150 4.96 -9.15 11.14
N ASP A 151 6.22 -9.58 10.90
CA ASP A 151 7.08 -9.17 9.78
C ASP A 151 6.87 -10.02 8.52
N SER A 152 6.66 -11.33 8.61
CA SER A 152 6.71 -12.25 7.46
C SER A 152 5.63 -13.34 7.52
N ASN A 153 5.57 -14.21 6.51
CA ASN A 153 4.66 -15.38 6.36
C ASN A 153 4.79 -16.44 7.47
N ILE A 154 5.11 -16.05 8.69
CA ILE A 154 5.11 -16.93 9.84
C ILE A 154 3.65 -17.20 10.19
N VAL A 155 3.22 -18.45 10.00
CA VAL A 155 2.12 -19.04 10.76
C VAL A 155 2.52 -18.87 12.22
N MET A 156 1.78 -18.05 12.97
CA MET A 156 2.02 -17.96 14.41
C MET A 156 1.43 -19.23 15.03
N VAL A 157 2.20 -20.32 15.00
CA VAL A 157 1.78 -21.57 15.62
C VAL A 157 1.68 -21.31 17.12
N ALA A 158 0.45 -21.32 17.62
CA ALA A 158 0.19 -21.43 19.04
C ALA A 158 0.61 -22.85 19.44
N ASP A 159 1.86 -22.98 19.92
CA ASP A 159 2.15 -23.87 21.05
C ASP A 159 3.60 -23.87 21.56
N ASP A 160 4.55 -23.09 21.02
CA ASP A 160 5.94 -23.14 21.57
C ASP A 160 6.52 -21.83 22.12
N VAL A 161 5.76 -20.72 22.20
CA VAL A 161 6.26 -19.51 22.91
C VAL A 161 5.15 -18.77 23.66
N PRO A 162 5.20 -18.67 24.99
CA PRO A 162 4.45 -17.65 25.74
C PRO A 162 4.87 -16.25 25.23
N GLY A 163 3.91 -15.43 24.76
CA GLY A 163 4.19 -14.06 24.34
C GLY A 163 4.22 -13.82 22.83
N THR A 164 3.10 -14.06 22.16
CA THR A 164 2.84 -13.45 20.84
C THR A 164 2.87 -11.93 21.03
N ILE A 165 3.70 -11.21 20.27
CA ILE A 165 3.94 -9.77 20.46
C ILE A 165 3.57 -9.00 19.20
N ILE A 166 2.70 -8.00 19.33
CA ILE A 166 2.52 -6.94 18.35
C ILE A 166 3.65 -5.92 18.58
N GLY A 167 4.52 -5.76 17.59
CA GLY A 167 5.65 -4.84 17.66
C GLY A 167 5.44 -3.67 16.72
N TRP A 168 5.77 -2.45 17.16
CA TRP A 168 5.70 -1.27 16.30
C TRP A 168 6.79 -0.25 16.58
N GLN A 169 7.05 0.59 15.59
CA GLN A 169 7.83 1.80 15.75
C GLN A 169 6.89 2.99 15.55
N ALA A 170 6.97 3.94 16.46
CA ALA A 170 6.24 5.19 16.42
C ALA A 170 7.22 6.34 16.56
N LEU A 171 7.19 7.26 15.59
CA LEU A 171 7.98 8.49 15.60
C LEU A 171 7.00 9.65 15.57
N LYS A 172 7.10 10.60 16.53
CA LYS A 172 6.18 11.74 16.69
C LYS A 172 4.68 11.34 16.63
N CYS A 173 4.37 10.17 17.19
CA CYS A 173 3.02 9.76 17.55
C CYS A 173 3.03 9.58 19.06
N ASP A 174 2.23 10.36 19.79
CA ASP A 174 2.19 10.33 21.28
C ASP A 174 1.16 9.33 21.81
N SER A 175 0.22 8.96 20.95
CA SER A 175 -0.87 8.05 21.27
C SER A 175 -1.28 7.28 20.03
N ILE A 176 -1.32 5.95 20.15
CA ILE A 176 -1.63 5.06 19.04
C ILE A 176 -2.82 4.16 19.38
N ARG A 177 -3.55 3.75 18.35
CA ARG A 177 -4.59 2.72 18.40
C ARG A 177 -4.10 1.51 17.62
N ILE A 178 -4.15 0.34 18.23
CA ILE A 178 -3.90 -0.96 17.63
C ILE A 178 -5.26 -1.60 17.37
N GLU A 179 -5.54 -1.92 16.13
CA GLU A 179 -6.69 -2.70 15.69
C GLU A 179 -6.16 -4.02 15.15
N TYR A 180 -6.61 -5.16 15.69
CA TYR A 180 -6.16 -6.46 15.20
C TYR A 180 -7.32 -7.43 14.99
N LEU A 181 -7.16 -8.28 13.98
CA LEU A 181 -8.04 -9.40 13.69
C LEU A 181 -7.32 -10.71 13.95
N VAL A 182 -8.10 -11.66 14.44
CA VAL A 182 -7.72 -13.04 14.67
C VAL A 182 -8.64 -13.89 13.81
N ASN A 183 -8.07 -14.70 12.90
CA ASN A 183 -8.84 -15.52 11.95
C ASN A 183 -9.95 -14.76 11.20
N ASP A 184 -9.72 -13.49 10.90
CA ASP A 184 -10.69 -12.61 10.22
C ASP A 184 -12.09 -12.54 10.90
N THR A 185 -12.19 -12.88 12.19
CA THR A 185 -13.49 -13.08 12.87
C THR A 185 -13.98 -11.82 13.60
N ALA A 186 -13.14 -11.22 14.45
CA ALA A 186 -13.50 -10.03 15.23
C ALA A 186 -12.33 -9.03 15.26
N ILE A 187 -12.67 -7.73 15.23
CA ILE A 187 -11.71 -6.64 15.41
C ILE A 187 -11.61 -6.36 16.91
N TYR A 188 -10.41 -6.47 17.44
CA TYR A 188 -10.06 -6.05 18.79
C TYR A 188 -9.32 -4.72 18.72
N THR A 189 -9.62 -3.83 19.67
CA THR A 189 -9.06 -2.47 19.70
C THR A 189 -8.37 -2.20 21.01
N ILE A 190 -7.14 -1.69 20.94
CA ILE A 190 -6.32 -1.30 22.09
C ILE A 190 -5.78 0.09 21.84
N THR A 191 -5.80 0.95 22.86
CA THR A 191 -5.12 2.25 22.83
C THR A 191 -3.85 2.18 23.67
N ASN A 192 -2.76 2.76 23.18
CA ASN A 192 -1.48 2.77 23.89
C ASN A 192 -0.83 4.15 23.79
N SER A 193 -0.22 4.60 24.89
CA SER A 193 0.57 5.83 24.94
C SER A 193 2.04 5.49 24.71
N THR A 194 2.65 6.13 23.72
CA THR A 194 4.04 5.91 23.29
C THR A 194 5.00 6.88 23.98
N THR A 195 4.62 7.44 25.14
CA THR A 195 5.40 8.46 25.86
C THR A 195 6.71 7.95 26.47
N THR A 196 6.95 6.63 26.49
CA THR A 196 8.21 6.02 26.97
C THR A 196 9.10 5.62 25.80
N LYS A 197 10.25 6.29 25.62
CA LYS A 197 11.16 6.26 24.45
C LYS A 197 11.85 4.91 24.10
N VAL A 198 11.24 3.75 24.36
CA VAL A 198 11.82 2.45 23.98
C VAL A 198 11.27 2.05 22.61
N LEU A 199 12.06 2.26 21.57
CA LEU A 199 11.78 1.78 20.21
C LEU A 199 12.61 0.50 19.95
N PRO A 200 12.01 -0.57 19.39
CA PRO A 200 10.58 -0.75 19.08
C PRO A 200 9.71 -0.98 20.32
N TYR A 201 8.44 -0.58 20.23
CA TYR A 201 7.39 -0.85 21.22
C TYR A 201 6.80 -2.24 21.03
N PHE A 202 6.31 -2.83 22.12
CA PHE A 202 5.75 -4.17 22.13
C PHE A 202 4.48 -4.25 22.98
N TRP A 203 3.49 -5.01 22.50
CA TRP A 203 2.32 -5.40 23.26
C TRP A 203 2.12 -6.91 23.14
N ALA A 204 2.05 -7.59 24.28
CA ALA A 204 1.87 -9.04 24.34
C ALA A 204 0.39 -9.37 24.63
N PHE A 205 -0.10 -10.45 24.02
CA PHE A 205 -1.42 -10.98 24.37
C PHE A 205 -1.41 -11.54 25.79
N SER A 206 -2.48 -11.30 26.54
CA SER A 206 -2.66 -11.80 27.91
C SER A 206 -3.02 -13.29 27.99
N LEU A 207 -3.36 -13.93 26.86
CA LEU A 207 -3.69 -15.36 26.75
C LEU A 207 -3.18 -15.90 25.40
N PRO A 208 -2.80 -17.20 25.32
CA PRO A 208 -2.48 -17.81 24.03
C PRO A 208 -3.71 -17.75 23.12
N ILE A 209 -3.55 -17.13 21.95
CA ILE A 209 -4.59 -17.09 20.92
C ILE A 209 -4.27 -18.22 19.93
N PRO A 210 -5.12 -19.26 19.84
CA PRO A 210 -4.81 -20.45 19.06
C PRO A 210 -5.07 -20.21 17.56
N THR A 211 -4.20 -19.50 16.82
CA THR A 211 -4.58 -19.13 15.43
C THR A 211 -3.45 -18.96 14.40
N ASP A 212 -3.80 -19.28 13.14
CA ASP A 212 -2.91 -19.27 11.96
C ASP A 212 -2.80 -17.91 11.24
N SER A 213 -3.55 -16.88 11.68
CA SER A 213 -3.53 -15.56 11.03
C SER A 213 -3.95 -14.42 11.96
N VAL A 214 -2.98 -13.54 12.27
CA VAL A 214 -3.23 -12.24 12.91
C VAL A 214 -2.93 -11.12 11.92
N ARG A 215 -3.88 -10.20 11.74
CA ARG A 215 -3.70 -8.97 10.96
C ARG A 215 -3.74 -7.79 11.90
N VAL A 216 -2.78 -6.89 11.79
CA VAL A 216 -2.66 -5.71 12.64
C VAL A 216 -2.71 -4.44 11.80
N LYS A 217 -3.46 -3.45 12.27
CA LYS A 217 -3.38 -2.05 11.88
C LYS A 217 -3.02 -1.23 13.11
N ILE A 218 -2.10 -0.29 12.96
CA ILE A 218 -1.72 0.65 14.01
C ILE A 218 -1.92 2.04 13.45
N SER A 219 -2.68 2.90 14.12
CA SER A 219 -2.92 4.27 13.70
C SER A 219 -2.61 5.25 14.81
N ASP A 220 -2.18 6.47 14.47
CA ASP A 220 -2.12 7.56 15.43
C ASP A 220 -3.55 7.94 15.84
N ILE A 221 -3.78 8.19 17.13
CA ILE A 221 -5.11 8.54 17.65
C ILE A 221 -5.51 9.95 17.20
N THR A 222 -4.58 10.89 17.21
CA THR A 222 -4.80 12.30 16.88
C THR A 222 -4.87 12.53 15.37
N ASN A 223 -4.15 11.71 14.59
CA ASN A 223 -4.16 11.74 13.14
C ASN A 223 -4.30 10.31 12.56
N PRO A 224 -5.53 9.77 12.44
CA PRO A 224 -5.75 8.41 11.95
C PRO A 224 -5.25 8.12 10.52
N ALA A 225 -4.90 9.15 9.75
CA ALA A 225 -4.28 9.00 8.44
C ALA A 225 -2.80 8.57 8.53
N VAL A 226 -2.15 8.74 9.68
CA VAL A 226 -0.88 8.10 10.01
C VAL A 226 -1.20 6.71 10.52
N PHE A 227 -0.98 5.69 9.69
CA PHE A 227 -1.18 4.31 10.08
C PHE A 227 -0.17 3.37 9.42
N ALA A 228 -0.03 2.18 9.99
CA ALA A 228 0.77 1.09 9.47
C ALA A 228 -0.02 -0.20 9.53
N LEU A 229 0.22 -1.05 8.54
CA LEU A 229 -0.44 -2.33 8.38
C LEU A 229 0.60 -3.44 8.48
N SER A 230 0.28 -4.53 9.17
CA SER A 230 1.04 -5.78 9.04
C SER A 230 1.01 -6.25 7.59
N LYS A 231 2.03 -6.99 7.13
CA LYS A 231 2.11 -7.43 5.73
C LYS A 231 0.87 -8.23 5.27
N LYS A 232 0.19 -8.96 6.16
CA LYS A 232 -1.08 -9.68 5.88
C LYS A 232 -2.36 -8.83 6.03
N PHE A 233 -2.28 -7.62 6.60
CA PHE A 233 -3.42 -6.69 6.64
C PHE A 233 -3.61 -6.01 5.28
N LYS A 234 -2.55 -5.84 4.49
CA LYS A 234 -2.72 -5.82 3.05
C LYS A 234 -3.36 -7.17 2.69
N PHE A 235 -4.63 -7.18 2.32
CA PHE A 235 -5.14 -8.27 1.50
C PHE A 235 -4.07 -8.54 0.45
N GLN A 236 -3.69 -9.79 0.23
CA GLN A 236 -2.80 -10.12 -0.88
C GLN A 236 -3.51 -9.77 -2.19
N LEU A 237 -3.43 -8.49 -2.53
CA LEU A 237 -3.65 -7.86 -3.82
C LEU A 237 -2.32 -7.81 -4.59
N GLU A 238 -1.22 -8.31 -4.00
CA GLU A 238 0.11 -8.27 -4.61
C GLU A 238 0.22 -9.12 -5.90
N ASN A 239 -0.81 -9.90 -6.26
CA ASN A 239 -0.95 -10.51 -7.60
C ASN A 239 -2.27 -10.13 -8.32
N VAL A 240 -2.84 -8.96 -8.04
CA VAL A 240 -3.97 -8.39 -8.82
C VAL A 240 -3.60 -7.00 -9.37
N GLY A 241 -2.30 -6.77 -9.57
CA GLY A 241 -1.81 -5.71 -10.46
C GLY A 241 -1.96 -6.12 -11.93
N ALA A 242 -1.84 -5.15 -12.84
CA ALA A 242 -2.17 -5.20 -14.27
C ALA A 242 -1.53 -6.29 -15.15
N GLU A 243 -0.89 -7.31 -14.58
CA GLU A 243 -0.89 -8.60 -15.27
C GLU A 243 -2.35 -9.03 -15.36
N GLU A 244 -2.82 -9.43 -16.54
CA GLU A 244 -3.97 -10.32 -16.55
C GLU A 244 -3.71 -11.37 -15.47
N ILE A 245 -4.67 -11.61 -14.58
CA ILE A 245 -4.74 -12.93 -13.96
C ILE A 245 -4.80 -13.83 -15.18
N LYS A 246 -3.63 -14.30 -15.67
CA LYS A 246 -3.54 -15.35 -16.68
C LYS A 246 -4.45 -16.37 -16.10
N GLN A 247 -5.59 -16.56 -16.75
CA GLN A 247 -6.68 -17.40 -16.29
C GLN A 247 -6.03 -18.69 -15.79
N ALA A 248 -5.84 -18.81 -14.47
CA ALA A 248 -4.74 -19.62 -13.92
C ALA A 248 -4.86 -21.01 -14.51
N ASP A 249 -3.85 -21.44 -15.27
CA ASP A 249 -3.88 -22.51 -16.29
C ASP A 249 -4.83 -23.69 -15.99
N GLY A 250 -6.14 -23.46 -16.10
CA GLY A 250 -7.16 -24.49 -15.84
C GLY A 250 -8.40 -24.12 -15.02
N ILE A 251 -8.58 -22.91 -14.46
CA ILE A 251 -9.90 -22.50 -13.93
C ILE A 251 -10.65 -21.53 -14.84
N ARG A 252 -11.89 -21.87 -15.20
CA ARG A 252 -12.78 -21.01 -15.99
C ARG A 252 -14.11 -20.76 -15.29
N VAL A 253 -14.55 -19.50 -15.27
CA VAL A 253 -15.87 -19.07 -14.80
C VAL A 253 -16.80 -18.95 -16.01
N TYR A 254 -17.94 -19.62 -15.99
CA TYR A 254 -18.93 -19.55 -17.05
C TYR A 254 -20.37 -19.57 -16.51
N PRO A 255 -21.28 -18.70 -16.99
CA PRO A 255 -21.01 -17.58 -17.88
C PRO A 255 -20.20 -16.50 -17.16
N ASN A 256 -19.41 -15.72 -17.89
CA ASN A 256 -18.78 -14.50 -17.39
C ASN A 256 -18.82 -13.47 -18.53
N PRO A 257 -19.71 -12.46 -18.49
CA PRO A 257 -20.48 -12.00 -17.34
C PRO A 257 -21.58 -12.95 -16.83
N VAL A 258 -21.83 -12.96 -15.52
CA VAL A 258 -22.93 -13.69 -14.87
C VAL A 258 -24.17 -12.80 -14.82
N SER A 259 -25.23 -13.22 -15.51
CA SER A 259 -26.54 -12.52 -15.50
C SER A 259 -27.54 -13.12 -14.51
N GLY A 260 -27.35 -14.37 -14.08
CA GLY A 260 -28.21 -15.08 -13.13
C GLY A 260 -27.65 -15.10 -11.70
N ASN A 261 -28.16 -16.03 -10.89
CA ASN A 261 -27.62 -16.31 -9.55
C ASN A 261 -26.63 -17.49 -9.55
N GLU A 262 -26.53 -18.19 -10.67
CA GLU A 262 -25.68 -19.36 -10.82
C GLU A 262 -24.55 -19.08 -11.80
N PHE A 263 -23.37 -19.62 -11.49
CA PHE A 263 -22.27 -19.76 -12.43
C PHE A 263 -21.50 -21.06 -12.15
N TYR A 264 -20.72 -21.47 -13.14
CA TYR A 264 -19.98 -22.71 -13.14
C TYR A 264 -18.48 -22.44 -13.12
N LEU A 265 -17.75 -23.28 -12.39
CA LEU A 265 -16.30 -23.37 -12.46
C LEU A 265 -15.92 -24.66 -13.19
N THR A 266 -15.09 -24.51 -14.23
CA THR A 266 -14.34 -25.62 -14.83
C THR A 266 -12.96 -25.65 -14.18
N LEU A 267 -12.44 -26.84 -13.90
CA LEU A 267 -11.16 -27.07 -13.23
C LEU A 267 -10.21 -27.86 -14.14
N PRO A 268 -8.91 -27.91 -13.82
CA PRO A 268 -8.00 -28.87 -14.45
C PRO A 268 -8.49 -30.32 -14.27
N GLU A 269 -8.18 -31.20 -15.22
CA GLU A 269 -8.54 -32.63 -15.13
C GLU A 269 -8.06 -33.26 -13.81
N ASN A 270 -8.88 -34.15 -13.24
CA ASN A 270 -8.63 -34.84 -11.96
C ASN A 270 -8.55 -33.96 -10.71
N SER A 271 -9.09 -32.74 -10.77
CA SER A 271 -9.19 -31.85 -9.60
C SER A 271 -10.40 -32.19 -8.71
N GLU A 272 -10.18 -32.37 -7.40
CA GLU A 272 -11.25 -32.42 -6.40
C GLU A 272 -11.38 -31.06 -5.70
N VAL A 273 -12.57 -30.47 -5.73
CA VAL A 273 -12.77 -29.16 -5.07
C VAL A 273 -13.03 -29.35 -3.60
N VAL A 274 -12.18 -28.71 -2.80
CA VAL A 274 -12.25 -28.69 -1.35
C VAL A 274 -13.10 -27.52 -0.88
N SER A 275 -12.92 -26.33 -1.45
CA SER A 275 -13.75 -25.16 -1.12
C SER A 275 -13.74 -24.07 -2.19
N VAL A 276 -14.82 -23.27 -2.23
CA VAL A 276 -14.90 -22.03 -3.03
C VAL A 276 -15.32 -20.89 -2.12
N LYS A 277 -14.60 -19.77 -2.19
CA LYS A 277 -14.94 -18.51 -1.50
C LYS A 277 -15.06 -17.38 -2.53
N MET A 278 -15.98 -16.45 -2.30
CA MET A 278 -16.19 -15.27 -3.14
C MET A 278 -15.94 -14.00 -2.34
N PHE A 279 -15.31 -12.99 -2.96
CA PHE A 279 -14.97 -11.71 -2.34
C PHE A 279 -15.36 -10.55 -3.25
N ASN A 280 -15.80 -9.44 -2.67
CA ASN A 280 -15.91 -8.18 -3.41
C ASN A 280 -14.53 -7.50 -3.55
N THR A 281 -14.46 -6.39 -4.28
CA THR A 281 -13.20 -5.64 -4.50
C THR A 281 -12.62 -4.99 -3.24
N LEU A 282 -13.38 -4.96 -2.14
CA LEU A 282 -12.92 -4.49 -0.83
C LEU A 282 -12.39 -5.63 0.05
N GLY A 283 -12.36 -6.87 -0.48
CA GLY A 283 -11.91 -8.05 0.26
C GLY A 283 -12.96 -8.64 1.21
N GLN A 284 -14.18 -8.11 1.24
CA GLN A 284 -15.24 -8.68 2.07
C GLN A 284 -15.72 -10.00 1.46
N GLN A 285 -15.72 -11.07 2.26
CA GLN A 285 -16.25 -12.36 1.83
C GLN A 285 -17.76 -12.26 1.63
N ILE A 286 -18.21 -12.65 0.44
CA ILE A 286 -19.63 -12.74 0.09
C ILE A 286 -20.05 -14.20 0.24
N PRO A 287 -21.09 -14.49 1.05
CA PRO A 287 -21.62 -15.84 1.17
C PRO A 287 -22.07 -16.39 -0.19
N VAL A 288 -21.72 -17.64 -0.46
CA VAL A 288 -22.11 -18.40 -1.65
C VAL A 288 -22.43 -19.83 -1.26
N ASP A 289 -23.39 -20.44 -1.94
CA ASP A 289 -23.63 -21.88 -1.81
C ASP A 289 -22.91 -22.62 -2.92
N VAL A 290 -22.13 -23.63 -2.55
CA VAL A 290 -21.22 -24.33 -3.47
C VAL A 290 -21.64 -25.77 -3.57
N VAL A 291 -21.95 -26.23 -4.79
CA VAL A 291 -22.29 -27.62 -5.09
C VAL A 291 -21.26 -28.20 -6.03
N VAL A 292 -20.52 -29.21 -5.58
CA VAL A 292 -19.46 -29.88 -6.36
C VAL A 292 -20.02 -31.17 -6.96
N LYS A 293 -19.94 -31.34 -8.29
CA LYS A 293 -20.31 -32.57 -9.02
C LYS A 293 -19.22 -32.92 -10.03
N GLY A 294 -18.27 -33.78 -9.64
CA GLY A 294 -17.10 -34.09 -10.46
C GLY A 294 -16.26 -32.82 -10.74
N ALA A 295 -15.82 -32.63 -11.99
CA ALA A 295 -15.02 -31.47 -12.39
C ALA A 295 -15.82 -30.15 -12.54
N LYS A 296 -17.14 -30.16 -12.29
CA LYS A 296 -18.00 -28.97 -12.35
C LYS A 296 -18.39 -28.54 -10.94
N VAL A 297 -18.16 -27.26 -10.65
CA VAL A 297 -18.67 -26.62 -9.44
C VAL A 297 -19.76 -25.64 -9.82
N THR A 298 -20.95 -25.80 -9.26
CA THR A 298 -22.00 -24.79 -9.33
C THR A 298 -21.89 -23.90 -8.11
N VAL A 299 -21.85 -22.59 -8.33
CA VAL A 299 -21.82 -21.60 -7.27
C VAL A 299 -23.08 -20.73 -7.37
N ASN A 300 -23.85 -20.71 -6.30
CA ASN A 300 -25.02 -19.86 -6.12
C ASN A 300 -24.63 -18.60 -5.35
N LYS A 301 -24.82 -17.45 -5.98
CA LYS A 301 -24.63 -16.14 -5.35
C LYS A 301 -25.96 -15.54 -4.89
N LYS A 302 -25.90 -14.64 -3.92
CA LYS A 302 -27.07 -13.85 -3.49
C LYS A 302 -27.63 -13.05 -4.68
N VAL A 303 -28.96 -12.96 -4.75
CA VAL A 303 -29.68 -12.20 -5.79
C VAL A 303 -29.27 -10.71 -5.73
N GLY A 304 -29.08 -10.10 -6.89
CA GLY A 304 -28.86 -8.66 -7.03
C GLY A 304 -27.42 -8.17 -6.88
N LEU A 305 -26.44 -9.07 -6.74
CA LEU A 305 -25.01 -8.71 -6.77
C LEU A 305 -24.60 -8.20 -8.15
N LYS A 306 -24.01 -6.99 -8.19
CA LYS A 306 -23.48 -6.35 -9.40
C LYS A 306 -22.03 -5.94 -9.19
N GLY A 307 -21.23 -5.99 -10.26
CA GLY A 307 -19.83 -5.57 -10.25
C GLY A 307 -18.84 -6.73 -10.27
N ILE A 308 -17.58 -6.43 -9.93
CA ILE A 308 -16.46 -7.38 -10.01
C ILE A 308 -16.33 -8.13 -8.69
N PHE A 309 -16.16 -9.45 -8.78
CA PHE A 309 -15.90 -10.32 -7.66
C PHE A 309 -14.68 -11.20 -7.95
N ILE A 310 -13.99 -11.60 -6.88
CA ILE A 310 -12.85 -12.52 -6.92
C ILE A 310 -13.26 -13.83 -6.28
N LEU A 311 -12.96 -14.92 -6.96
CA LEU A 311 -13.17 -16.29 -6.48
C LEU A 311 -11.84 -16.88 -6.05
N SER A 312 -11.83 -17.55 -4.91
CA SER A 312 -10.75 -18.39 -4.43
C SER A 312 -11.22 -19.83 -4.42
N VAL A 313 -10.54 -20.70 -5.17
CA VAL A 313 -10.87 -22.12 -5.28
C VAL A 313 -9.73 -22.93 -4.71
N GLN A 314 -10.02 -23.81 -3.76
CA GLN A 314 -9.05 -24.72 -3.16
C GLN A 314 -9.26 -26.14 -3.70
N ASN A 315 -8.19 -26.75 -4.21
CA ASN A 315 -8.13 -28.15 -4.62
C ASN A 315 -6.95 -28.80 -3.90
N GLY A 316 -7.24 -29.54 -2.82
CA GLY A 316 -6.24 -30.13 -1.94
C GLY A 316 -5.22 -29.09 -1.46
N THR A 317 -4.01 -29.17 -2.02
CA THR A 317 -2.85 -28.33 -1.67
C THR A 317 -2.70 -27.06 -2.53
N GLN A 318 -3.45 -26.92 -3.62
CA GLN A 318 -3.36 -25.78 -4.52
C GLN A 318 -4.54 -24.81 -4.34
N GLN A 319 -4.24 -23.51 -4.41
CA GLN A 319 -5.21 -22.43 -4.38
C GLN A 319 -5.16 -21.68 -5.70
N TYR A 320 -6.33 -21.50 -6.30
CA TYR A 320 -6.51 -20.81 -7.56
C TYR A 320 -7.41 -19.60 -7.39
N PHE A 321 -7.23 -18.62 -8.26
CA PHE A 321 -8.03 -17.41 -8.26
C PHE A 321 -8.66 -17.17 -9.63
N ALA A 322 -9.91 -16.69 -9.62
CA ALA A 322 -10.62 -16.31 -10.83
C ALA A 322 -11.39 -15.01 -10.63
N ARG A 323 -11.46 -14.20 -11.68
CA ARG A 323 -12.28 -12.98 -11.72
C ARG A 323 -13.66 -13.31 -12.32
N MET A 324 -14.70 -12.80 -11.65
CA MET A 324 -16.08 -12.87 -12.12
C MET A 324 -16.66 -11.47 -12.23
N PHE A 325 -17.47 -11.22 -13.24
CA PHE A 325 -18.25 -10.00 -13.38
C PHE A 325 -19.75 -10.32 -13.38
N CYS A 326 -20.49 -9.69 -12.48
CA CYS A 326 -21.94 -9.83 -12.38
C CYS A 326 -22.63 -8.59 -12.98
N HIS A 327 -23.56 -8.82 -13.91
CA HIS A 327 -24.46 -7.78 -14.43
C HIS A 327 -25.67 -7.55 -13.53
#